data_AF-A0A523NH58-F1
#
_entry.id   AF-A0A523NH58-F1
#
_cell.length_a   1.000
_cell.length_b   1.000
_cell.length_c   1.000
_cell.angle_alpha   90.00
_cell.angle_beta   90.00
_cell.angle_gamma   90.00
#
_symmetry.space_group_name_H-M   'P 1'
#
loop_
_entity.id
_entity.type
_entity.pdbx_description
1 polymer ?
#
loop_
_entity_poly.entity_id
_entity_poly.type
_entity_poly.pdbx_seq_one_letter_code
_entity_poly.pdbx_strand_id
1 'polypeptide(L)'
;MVYQSFKYYLARFGVAFFLLFTLGYAILFFFHEIALPGVVFDDTVIKVALGLMSLFFGFVVYGVFGDFQFYKAVEEIKRIDYQEPGKNIIEIFDRLIRFTESSYFLPAKGNRLRRQVIQEYANYLLNNGREDERALNIYLKAFLQDTRQTKFRSVLASLLTQKESLNANELDLLLVMLKADNYQDLALVDHLAGIFLHKNEYSNKTEPVFLEALAAGSPLSKNIVVFLLPILVAKKRKDCFAAKFFLKALSHAAPEQKETIESLVSECYLDQRFQFSDPILHDDCQAVFNNLAENSKVRLTEQFSHQQLQERWQKVKLFRRGDKRSLSREKMRSGISRPLTRILGQSIADFWNSLLEGSRKIVFKIFEGLDKVGAISTPMKLIAFLSLGGLLVWGLFSLDGGFSQRSEEKPQQSIPEVRTGPGSQIHTIQIAAVTKKRQADSIVSKLKKNKVEAVYVLKTQRISGGYWYKIRLGKFFTKSEAEQLARRLMENKIIKNYFIIALNVPASKTKTGK
;
A
#
# COMPACT_ATOMS: atom_id res chain seq x y z
N MET A 1 -0.86 -1.45 -11.65
CA MET A 1 -1.46 -2.82 -11.65
C MET A 1 -2.93 -2.80 -12.07
N VAL A 2 -3.80 -2.00 -11.45
CA VAL A 2 -5.25 -1.97 -11.76
C VAL A 2 -5.54 -1.68 -13.25
N TYR A 3 -4.83 -0.72 -13.85
CA TYR A 3 -5.02 -0.35 -15.26
C TYR A 3 -4.71 -1.49 -16.24
N GLN A 4 -3.64 -2.25 -16.01
CA GLN A 4 -3.31 -3.40 -16.85
C GLN A 4 -4.32 -4.53 -16.67
N SER A 5 -4.78 -4.79 -15.43
CA SER A 5 -5.88 -5.75 -15.20
C SER A 5 -7.14 -5.35 -15.95
N PHE A 6 -7.48 -4.06 -15.94
CA PHE A 6 -8.64 -3.55 -16.67
C PHE A 6 -8.50 -3.77 -18.18
N LYS A 7 -7.37 -3.39 -18.78
CA LYS A 7 -7.06 -3.68 -20.19
C LYS A 7 -7.15 -5.17 -20.51
N TYR A 8 -6.60 -6.01 -19.64
CA TYR A 8 -6.59 -7.46 -19.79
C TYR A 8 -8.00 -8.04 -19.89
N TYR A 9 -8.90 -7.66 -18.97
CA TYR A 9 -10.27 -8.15 -18.96
C TYR A 9 -11.09 -7.52 -20.08
N LEU A 10 -10.96 -6.20 -20.29
CA LEU A 10 -11.72 -5.48 -21.30
C LEU A 10 -11.47 -6.05 -22.71
N ALA A 11 -10.20 -6.30 -23.07
CA ALA A 11 -9.87 -6.86 -24.37
C ALA A 11 -10.43 -8.27 -24.56
N ARG A 12 -10.35 -9.13 -23.54
CA ARG A 12 -10.82 -10.53 -23.63
C ARG A 12 -12.32 -10.65 -23.67
N PHE A 13 -13.02 -9.88 -22.84
CA PHE A 13 -14.47 -9.78 -22.93
C PHE A 13 -14.87 -9.20 -24.28
N GLY A 14 -14.18 -8.16 -24.77
CA GLY A 14 -14.41 -7.58 -26.09
C GLY A 14 -14.30 -8.62 -27.22
N VAL A 15 -13.22 -9.40 -27.26
CA VAL A 15 -13.03 -10.48 -28.24
C VAL A 15 -14.09 -11.57 -28.09
N ALA A 16 -14.38 -12.01 -26.86
CA ALA A 16 -15.41 -13.03 -26.62
C ALA A 16 -16.80 -12.57 -27.06
N PHE A 17 -17.19 -11.33 -26.75
CA PHE A 17 -18.46 -10.76 -27.21
C PHE A 17 -18.49 -10.61 -28.73
N PHE A 18 -17.40 -10.12 -29.33
CA PHE A 18 -17.32 -9.99 -30.78
C PHE A 18 -17.50 -11.33 -31.49
N LEU A 19 -16.83 -12.39 -31.00
CA LEU A 19 -17.01 -13.76 -31.53
C LEU A 19 -18.42 -14.28 -31.30
N LEU A 20 -19.00 -14.04 -30.11
CA LEU A 20 -20.36 -14.47 -29.82
C LEU A 20 -21.37 -13.85 -30.79
N PHE A 21 -21.25 -12.56 -31.08
CA PHE A 21 -22.17 -11.87 -31.99
C PHE A 21 -21.94 -12.24 -33.46
N THR A 22 -20.69 -12.38 -33.89
CA THR A 22 -20.38 -12.66 -35.30
C THR A 22 -20.50 -14.14 -35.64
N LEU A 23 -19.72 -14.98 -34.97
CA LEU A 23 -19.70 -16.43 -35.16
C LEU A 23 -21.03 -17.05 -34.70
N GLY A 24 -21.55 -16.60 -33.56
CA GLY A 24 -22.80 -17.14 -33.03
C GLY A 24 -23.99 -16.83 -33.94
N TYR A 25 -24.07 -15.62 -34.49
CA TYR A 25 -25.08 -15.27 -35.49
C TYR A 25 -24.91 -16.09 -36.77
N ALA A 26 -23.69 -16.19 -37.31
CA ALA A 26 -23.43 -16.93 -38.55
C ALA A 26 -23.80 -18.42 -38.41
N ILE A 27 -23.47 -19.05 -37.29
CA ILE A 27 -23.78 -20.47 -37.04
C ILE A 27 -25.28 -20.68 -36.87
N LEU A 28 -25.97 -19.85 -36.08
CA LEU A 28 -27.42 -19.97 -35.90
C LEU A 28 -28.17 -19.68 -37.20
N PHE A 29 -27.75 -18.68 -37.96
CA PHE A 29 -28.31 -18.39 -39.28
C PHE A 29 -28.14 -19.58 -40.23
N PHE A 30 -26.95 -20.18 -40.28
CA PHE A 30 -26.71 -21.34 -41.12
C PHE A 30 -27.61 -22.52 -40.74
N PHE A 31 -27.78 -22.80 -39.43
CA PHE A 31 -28.66 -23.90 -39.00
C PHE A 31 -30.13 -23.65 -39.34
N HIS A 32 -30.64 -22.44 -39.09
CA HIS A 32 -32.07 -22.13 -39.27
C HIS A 32 -32.46 -21.85 -40.73
N GLU A 33 -31.58 -21.24 -41.52
CA GLU A 33 -31.93 -20.81 -42.88
C GLU A 33 -31.45 -21.79 -43.95
N ILE A 34 -30.29 -22.42 -43.75
CA ILE A 34 -29.61 -23.21 -44.80
C ILE A 34 -29.72 -24.71 -44.52
N ALA A 35 -29.35 -25.15 -43.31
CA ALA A 35 -29.23 -26.58 -43.01
C ALA A 35 -30.58 -27.25 -42.72
N LEU A 36 -31.44 -26.59 -41.95
CA LEU A 36 -32.73 -27.15 -41.49
C LEU A 36 -33.85 -26.10 -41.58
N PRO A 37 -34.22 -25.67 -42.79
CA PRO A 37 -35.24 -24.64 -42.97
C PRO A 37 -36.59 -25.08 -42.41
N GLY A 38 -37.20 -24.24 -41.58
CA GLY A 38 -38.56 -24.43 -41.06
C GLY A 38 -38.71 -25.36 -39.85
N VAL A 39 -37.61 -25.91 -39.31
CA VAL A 39 -37.66 -26.75 -38.11
C VAL A 39 -37.39 -25.92 -36.85
N VAL A 40 -38.33 -25.94 -35.90
CA VAL A 40 -38.19 -25.23 -34.62
C VAL A 40 -37.44 -26.13 -33.63
N PHE A 41 -36.16 -25.84 -33.39
CA PHE A 41 -35.36 -26.49 -32.35
C PHE A 41 -35.18 -25.60 -31.12
N ASP A 42 -34.96 -26.23 -29.96
CA ASP A 42 -34.47 -25.53 -28.78
C ASP A 42 -32.97 -25.23 -28.94
N ASP A 43 -32.66 -23.99 -29.32
CA ASP A 43 -31.30 -23.51 -29.52
C ASP A 43 -30.50 -23.36 -28.21
N THR A 44 -31.07 -23.65 -27.04
CA THR A 44 -30.42 -23.39 -25.74
C THR A 44 -29.07 -24.09 -25.64
N VAL A 45 -28.97 -25.35 -26.08
CA VAL A 45 -27.72 -26.12 -26.05
C VAL A 45 -26.67 -25.50 -26.98
N ILE A 46 -27.07 -25.09 -28.18
CA ILE A 46 -26.19 -24.49 -29.18
C ILE A 46 -25.70 -23.11 -28.71
N LYS A 47 -26.60 -22.28 -28.16
CA LYS A 47 -26.27 -20.96 -27.61
C LYS A 47 -25.29 -21.06 -26.44
N VAL A 48 -25.50 -22.03 -25.53
CA VAL A 48 -24.58 -22.27 -24.40
C VAL A 48 -23.21 -22.75 -24.91
N ALA A 49 -23.18 -23.68 -25.87
CA ALA A 49 -21.93 -24.17 -26.47
C ALA A 49 -21.16 -23.04 -27.17
N LEU A 50 -21.83 -22.18 -27.96
CA LEU A 50 -21.23 -21.01 -28.62
C LEU A 50 -20.74 -19.96 -27.61
N GLY A 51 -21.48 -19.77 -26.52
CA GLY A 51 -21.07 -18.94 -25.39
C GLY A 51 -19.77 -19.41 -24.75
N LEU A 52 -19.69 -20.70 -24.42
CA LEU A 52 -18.48 -21.31 -23.87
C LEU A 52 -17.31 -21.27 -24.84
N MET A 53 -17.55 -21.53 -26.13
CA MET A 53 -16.52 -21.48 -27.17
C MET A 53 -15.96 -20.05 -27.32
N SER A 54 -16.83 -19.05 -27.42
CA SER A 54 -16.42 -17.64 -27.53
C SER A 54 -15.62 -17.17 -26.31
N LEU A 55 -16.02 -17.59 -25.11
CA LEU A 55 -15.25 -17.33 -23.88
C LEU A 55 -13.90 -18.04 -23.90
N PHE A 56 -13.83 -19.29 -24.35
CA PHE A 56 -12.59 -20.04 -24.49
C PHE A 56 -11.60 -19.33 -25.44
N PHE A 57 -12.04 -18.93 -26.63
CA PHE A 57 -11.20 -18.19 -27.57
C PHE A 57 -10.76 -16.83 -27.02
N GLY A 58 -11.68 -16.08 -26.40
CA GLY A 58 -11.38 -14.79 -25.81
C GLY A 58 -10.39 -14.85 -24.64
N PHE A 59 -10.49 -15.86 -23.76
CA PHE A 59 -9.64 -15.94 -22.57
C PHE A 59 -8.38 -16.77 -22.74
N VAL A 60 -8.49 -17.94 -23.38
CA VAL A 60 -7.41 -18.92 -23.50
C VAL A 60 -6.59 -18.65 -24.76
N VAL A 61 -7.22 -18.73 -25.95
CA VAL A 61 -6.51 -18.63 -27.24
C VAL A 61 -5.83 -17.27 -27.40
N TYR A 62 -6.54 -16.19 -27.07
CA TYR A 62 -5.97 -14.84 -27.09
C TYR A 62 -4.73 -14.71 -26.19
N GLY A 63 -4.72 -15.36 -25.01
CA GLY A 63 -3.57 -15.38 -24.11
C GLY A 63 -2.39 -16.19 -24.65
N VAL A 64 -2.67 -17.39 -25.19
CA VAL A 64 -1.67 -18.28 -25.79
C VAL A 64 -1.01 -17.62 -27.00
N PHE A 65 -1.76 -16.90 -27.82
CA PHE A 65 -1.22 -16.14 -28.95
C PHE A 65 -0.21 -15.08 -28.48
N GLY A 66 -0.51 -14.37 -27.39
CA GLY A 66 0.42 -13.43 -26.77
C GLY A 66 1.72 -14.08 -26.31
N ASP A 67 1.64 -15.24 -25.66
CA ASP A 67 2.83 -16.00 -25.25
C ASP A 67 3.66 -16.43 -26.45
N PHE A 68 3.03 -16.98 -27.48
CA PHE A 68 3.70 -17.42 -28.70
C PHE A 68 4.47 -16.26 -29.36
N GLN A 69 3.83 -15.11 -29.53
CA GLN A 69 4.48 -13.93 -30.12
C GLN A 69 5.63 -13.40 -29.27
N PHE A 70 5.48 -13.43 -27.93
CA PHE A 70 6.55 -13.03 -27.02
C PHE A 70 7.77 -13.95 -27.15
N TYR A 71 7.57 -15.27 -27.08
CA TYR A 71 8.69 -16.22 -27.14
C TYR A 71 9.35 -16.25 -28.51
N LYS A 72 8.59 -16.09 -29.60
CA LYS A 72 9.12 -15.94 -30.94
C LYS A 72 10.06 -14.74 -31.05
N ALA A 73 9.66 -13.58 -30.52
CA ALA A 73 10.49 -12.38 -30.53
C ALA A 73 11.72 -12.48 -29.60
N VAL A 74 11.61 -13.20 -28.48
CA VAL A 74 12.78 -13.49 -27.62
C VAL A 74 13.77 -14.43 -28.31
N GLU A 75 13.28 -15.43 -29.05
CA GLU A 75 14.13 -16.34 -29.81
C GLU A 75 14.84 -15.64 -30.97
N GLU A 76 14.17 -14.69 -31.63
CA GLU A 76 14.78 -13.84 -32.66
C GLU A 76 16.00 -13.10 -32.10
N ILE A 77 15.93 -12.56 -30.89
CA ILE A 77 17.09 -11.91 -30.22
C ILE A 77 18.23 -12.90 -30.00
N LYS A 78 17.95 -14.12 -29.54
CA LYS A 78 18.98 -15.12 -29.23
C LYS A 78 19.76 -15.60 -30.46
N ARG A 79 19.15 -15.49 -31.63
CA ARG A 79 19.75 -15.92 -32.91
C ARG A 79 20.63 -14.84 -33.54
N ILE A 80 20.55 -13.59 -33.07
CA ILE A 80 21.36 -12.49 -33.56
C ILE A 80 22.72 -12.56 -32.88
N ASP A 81 23.79 -12.47 -33.66
CA ASP A 81 25.15 -12.41 -33.13
C ASP A 81 25.31 -11.16 -32.25
N TYR A 82 25.72 -11.38 -31.00
CA TYR A 82 25.97 -10.32 -30.02
C TYR A 82 27.11 -9.38 -30.46
N GLN A 83 27.87 -9.74 -31.51
CA GLN A 83 28.97 -8.95 -32.06
C GLN A 83 28.57 -7.89 -33.10
N GLU A 84 27.34 -7.90 -33.63
CA GLU A 84 26.88 -6.84 -34.53
C GLU A 84 26.01 -5.80 -33.76
N PRO A 85 26.50 -4.57 -33.54
CA PRO A 85 25.76 -3.53 -32.81
C PRO A 85 24.66 -2.93 -33.70
N GLY A 86 23.60 -3.68 -33.95
CA GLY A 86 22.44 -3.19 -34.67
C GLY A 86 21.54 -2.35 -33.77
N LYS A 87 21.29 -1.07 -34.12
CA LYS A 87 20.21 -0.24 -33.52
C LYS A 87 18.87 -0.99 -33.46
N ASN A 88 18.66 -1.93 -34.39
CA ASN A 88 17.50 -2.79 -34.48
C ASN A 88 17.28 -3.66 -33.22
N ILE A 89 18.35 -4.13 -32.55
CA ILE A 89 18.21 -5.03 -31.37
C ILE A 89 17.64 -4.28 -30.17
N ILE A 90 18.12 -3.05 -29.94
CA ILE A 90 17.61 -2.15 -28.90
C ILE A 90 16.10 -1.90 -29.08
N GLU A 91 15.68 -1.65 -30.33
CA GLU A 91 14.25 -1.45 -30.63
C GLU A 91 13.40 -2.70 -30.38
N ILE A 92 13.94 -3.90 -30.63
CA ILE A 92 13.25 -5.16 -30.34
C ILE A 92 13.09 -5.33 -28.81
N PHE A 93 14.12 -5.08 -28.01
CA PHE A 93 14.01 -5.12 -26.54
C PHE A 93 12.97 -4.13 -26.01
N ASP A 94 12.96 -2.89 -26.51
CA ASP A 94 11.99 -1.87 -26.13
C ASP A 94 10.56 -2.25 -26.54
N ARG A 95 10.40 -2.88 -27.71
CA ARG A 95 9.12 -3.42 -28.16
C ARG A 95 8.65 -4.54 -27.26
N LEU A 96 9.53 -5.46 -26.87
CA LEU A 96 9.22 -6.56 -25.95
C LEU A 96 8.79 -6.05 -24.57
N ILE A 97 9.51 -5.08 -24.00
CA ILE A 97 9.15 -4.48 -22.71
C ILE A 97 7.75 -3.88 -22.79
N ARG A 98 7.44 -3.09 -23.82
CA ARG A 98 6.09 -2.54 -24.04
C ARG A 98 5.05 -3.64 -24.27
N PHE A 99 5.40 -4.69 -24.98
CA PHE A 99 4.51 -5.82 -25.24
C PHE A 99 4.10 -6.54 -23.95
N THR A 100 4.98 -6.64 -22.95
CA THR A 100 4.63 -7.22 -21.63
C THR A 100 3.56 -6.44 -20.86
N GLU A 101 3.31 -5.18 -21.22
CA GLU A 101 2.28 -4.31 -20.62
C GLU A 101 0.94 -4.34 -21.37
N SER A 102 0.90 -5.07 -22.48
CA SER A 102 -0.30 -5.22 -23.30
C SER A 102 -1.41 -6.02 -22.60
N SER A 103 -2.60 -6.01 -23.21
CA SER A 103 -3.75 -6.81 -22.80
C SER A 103 -3.51 -8.32 -22.88
N TYR A 104 -2.48 -8.78 -23.59
CA TYR A 104 -2.19 -10.21 -23.72
C TYR A 104 -1.84 -10.87 -22.38
N PHE A 105 -1.23 -10.13 -21.45
CA PHE A 105 -0.69 -10.71 -20.21
C PHE A 105 -1.42 -10.23 -18.96
N LEU A 106 -1.67 -11.15 -18.02
CA LEU A 106 -2.04 -10.77 -16.66
C LEU A 106 -0.91 -9.94 -16.04
N PRO A 107 -1.19 -8.95 -15.17
CA PRO A 107 -0.16 -8.09 -14.61
C PRO A 107 0.98 -8.85 -13.92
N ALA A 108 0.67 -9.94 -13.23
CA ALA A 108 1.68 -10.78 -12.58
C ALA A 108 2.59 -11.47 -13.61
N LYS A 109 2.00 -12.05 -14.67
CA LYS A 109 2.73 -12.73 -15.74
C LYS A 109 3.55 -11.76 -16.58
N GLY A 110 2.94 -10.66 -17.02
CA GLY A 110 3.62 -9.59 -17.77
C GLY A 110 4.79 -9.02 -16.99
N ASN A 111 4.64 -8.78 -15.68
CA ASN A 111 5.74 -8.34 -14.84
C ASN A 111 6.87 -9.36 -14.73
N ARG A 112 6.57 -10.67 -14.66
CA ARG A 112 7.59 -11.73 -14.66
C ARG A 112 8.38 -11.73 -15.97
N LEU A 113 7.69 -11.70 -17.11
CA LEU A 113 8.32 -11.66 -18.43
C LEU A 113 9.16 -10.39 -18.61
N ARG A 114 8.64 -9.24 -18.19
CA ARG A 114 9.36 -7.95 -18.26
C ARG A 114 10.66 -7.96 -17.48
N ARG A 115 10.67 -8.53 -16.27
CA ARG A 115 11.88 -8.66 -15.47
C ARG A 115 12.95 -9.47 -16.21
N GLN A 116 12.55 -10.60 -16.80
CA GLN A 116 13.46 -11.41 -17.61
C GLN A 116 14.03 -10.61 -18.79
N VAL A 117 13.19 -9.91 -19.55
CA VAL A 117 13.65 -9.10 -20.70
C VAL A 117 14.59 -7.98 -20.26
N ILE A 118 14.31 -7.31 -19.14
CA ILE A 118 15.18 -6.24 -18.62
C ILE A 118 16.57 -6.78 -18.24
N GLN A 119 16.64 -7.97 -17.63
CA GLN A 119 17.91 -8.62 -17.30
C GLN A 119 18.74 -8.92 -18.55
N GLU A 120 18.12 -9.54 -19.55
CA GLU A 120 18.79 -9.85 -20.83
C GLU A 120 19.22 -8.58 -21.57
N TYR A 121 18.36 -7.55 -21.57
CA TYR A 121 18.66 -6.28 -22.21
C TYR A 121 19.83 -5.57 -21.52
N ALA A 122 19.86 -5.55 -20.19
CA ALA A 122 20.96 -5.02 -19.42
C ALA A 122 22.27 -5.77 -19.69
N ASN A 123 22.25 -7.10 -19.76
CA ASN A 123 23.43 -7.89 -20.12
C ASN A 123 23.93 -7.57 -21.54
N TYR A 124 23.02 -7.45 -22.51
CA TYR A 124 23.36 -7.07 -23.88
C TYR A 124 24.06 -5.70 -23.92
N LEU A 125 23.49 -4.69 -23.26
CA LEU A 125 24.06 -3.34 -23.23
C LEU A 125 25.44 -3.31 -22.55
N LEU A 126 25.59 -4.07 -21.46
CA LEU A 126 26.85 -4.14 -20.70
C LEU A 126 27.96 -4.80 -21.53
N ASN A 127 27.65 -5.90 -22.22
CA ASN A 127 28.61 -6.60 -23.09
C ASN A 127 29.06 -5.74 -24.28
N ASN A 128 28.19 -4.81 -24.72
CA ASN A 128 28.50 -3.85 -25.77
C ASN A 128 29.16 -2.56 -25.25
N GLY A 129 29.45 -2.46 -23.95
CA GLY A 129 30.09 -1.29 -23.34
C GLY A 129 29.25 0.00 -23.45
N ARG A 130 27.92 -0.09 -23.50
CA ARG A 130 27.03 1.07 -23.63
C ARG A 130 26.79 1.72 -22.26
N GLU A 131 27.04 3.02 -22.15
CA GLU A 131 26.82 3.80 -20.91
C GLU A 131 25.96 5.06 -21.13
N ASP A 132 25.18 5.10 -22.22
CA ASP A 132 24.25 6.19 -22.48
C ASP A 132 23.09 6.22 -21.47
N GLU A 133 22.41 7.36 -21.34
CA GLU A 133 21.31 7.56 -20.36
C GLU A 133 20.26 6.43 -20.39
N ARG A 134 19.97 5.89 -21.58
CA ARG A 134 19.06 4.77 -21.74
C ARG A 134 19.62 3.49 -21.12
N ALA A 135 20.88 3.17 -21.39
CA ALA A 135 21.53 2.01 -20.80
C ALA A 135 21.58 2.10 -19.27
N LEU A 136 21.91 3.27 -18.72
CA LEU A 136 21.92 3.49 -17.26
C LEU A 136 20.54 3.25 -16.64
N ASN A 137 19.48 3.71 -17.29
CA ASN A 137 18.11 3.45 -16.85
C ASN A 137 17.76 1.96 -16.87
N ILE A 138 18.26 1.19 -17.84
CA ILE A 138 18.05 -0.25 -17.91
C ILE A 138 18.89 -0.99 -16.85
N TYR A 139 20.15 -0.60 -16.63
CA TYR A 139 20.99 -1.12 -15.56
C TYR A 139 20.37 -0.88 -14.19
N LEU A 140 19.84 0.32 -13.93
CA LEU A 140 19.11 0.63 -12.71
C LEU A 140 17.91 -0.30 -12.53
N LYS A 141 17.09 -0.47 -13.57
CA LYS A 141 15.93 -1.37 -13.52
C LYS A 141 16.33 -2.83 -13.30
N ALA A 142 17.46 -3.28 -13.85
CA ALA A 142 17.97 -4.63 -13.67
C ALA A 142 18.51 -4.82 -12.23
N PHE A 143 19.33 -3.88 -11.75
CA PHE A 143 19.85 -3.87 -10.38
C PHE A 143 18.73 -3.87 -9.33
N LEU A 144 17.68 -3.08 -9.51
CA LEU A 144 16.55 -3.05 -8.57
C LEU A 144 15.71 -4.34 -8.56
N GLN A 145 15.87 -5.23 -9.55
CA GLN A 145 15.24 -6.55 -9.53
C GLN A 145 16.04 -7.56 -8.70
N ASP A 146 17.36 -7.44 -8.71
CA ASP A 146 18.27 -8.23 -7.89
C ASP A 146 19.45 -7.36 -7.41
N THR A 147 19.29 -6.80 -6.21
CA THR A 147 20.25 -5.87 -5.63
C THR A 147 21.57 -6.53 -5.23
N ARG A 148 21.64 -7.87 -5.20
CA ARG A 148 22.88 -8.60 -4.88
C ARG A 148 23.78 -8.78 -6.10
N GLN A 149 23.27 -8.49 -7.30
CA GLN A 149 24.03 -8.67 -8.53
C GLN A 149 25.07 -7.56 -8.69
N THR A 150 26.34 -7.95 -8.76
CA THR A 150 27.49 -7.03 -8.76
C THR A 150 27.71 -6.34 -10.12
N LYS A 151 27.32 -6.99 -11.22
CA LYS A 151 27.61 -6.53 -12.61
C LYS A 151 27.13 -5.11 -12.90
N PHE A 152 25.87 -4.81 -12.57
CA PHE A 152 25.28 -3.50 -12.82
C PHE A 152 25.63 -2.48 -11.74
N ARG A 153 25.89 -2.97 -10.52
CA ARG A 153 26.25 -2.13 -9.39
C ARG A 153 27.55 -1.38 -9.64
N SER A 154 28.59 -2.04 -10.15
CA SER A 154 29.90 -1.40 -10.37
C SER A 154 29.79 -0.22 -11.35
N VAL A 155 29.07 -0.39 -12.46
CA VAL A 155 28.85 0.66 -13.46
C VAL A 155 28.05 1.83 -12.89
N LEU A 156 26.98 1.53 -12.15
CA LEU A 156 26.16 2.59 -11.55
C LEU A 156 26.91 3.31 -10.43
N ALA A 157 27.67 2.59 -9.60
CA ALA A 157 28.45 3.16 -8.52
C ALA A 157 29.57 4.06 -9.06
N SER A 158 30.32 3.61 -10.07
CA SER A 158 31.40 4.43 -10.66
C SER A 158 30.87 5.76 -11.20
N LEU A 159 29.77 5.73 -11.97
CA LEU A 159 29.17 6.94 -12.54
C LEU A 159 28.61 7.88 -11.46
N LEU A 160 27.97 7.33 -10.43
CA LEU A 160 27.42 8.15 -9.34
C LEU A 160 28.53 8.76 -8.48
N THR A 161 29.62 8.02 -8.22
CA THR A 161 30.76 8.54 -7.44
C THR A 161 31.55 9.63 -8.17
N GLN A 162 31.48 9.68 -9.51
CA GLN A 162 32.08 10.74 -10.31
C GLN A 162 31.25 12.04 -10.33
N LYS A 163 29.97 11.99 -9.97
CA LYS A 163 29.13 13.20 -9.93
C LYS A 163 29.51 14.08 -8.74
N GLU A 164 29.76 15.36 -9.02
CA GLU A 164 30.02 16.36 -7.97
C GLU A 164 28.82 16.56 -7.02
N SER A 165 27.59 16.44 -7.54
CA SER A 165 26.37 16.57 -6.75
C SER A 165 25.38 15.46 -7.05
N LEU A 166 24.97 14.76 -5.97
CA LEU A 166 23.96 13.70 -6.01
C LEU A 166 22.62 14.21 -5.50
N ASN A 167 21.56 13.86 -6.23
CA ASN A 167 20.18 14.09 -5.81
C ASN A 167 19.74 13.07 -4.73
N ALA A 168 18.58 13.30 -4.11
CA ALA A 168 18.10 12.44 -3.03
C ALA A 168 17.85 10.97 -3.46
N ASN A 169 17.38 10.75 -4.68
CA ASN A 169 17.12 9.40 -5.21
C ASN A 169 18.43 8.65 -5.52
N GLU A 170 19.44 9.37 -6.01
CA GLU A 170 20.78 8.84 -6.28
C GLU A 170 21.50 8.48 -4.98
N LEU A 171 21.38 9.30 -3.94
CA LEU A 171 21.88 8.96 -2.60
C LEU A 171 21.18 7.72 -2.03
N ASP A 172 19.84 7.66 -2.12
CA ASP A 172 19.08 6.49 -1.68
C ASP A 172 19.49 5.24 -2.48
N LEU A 173 19.81 5.37 -3.77
CA LEU A 173 20.31 4.27 -4.60
C LEU A 173 21.68 3.76 -4.12
N LEU A 174 22.63 4.66 -3.85
CA LEU A 174 23.95 4.27 -3.31
C LEU A 174 23.82 3.60 -1.93
N LEU A 175 22.91 4.09 -1.08
CA LEU A 175 22.62 3.44 0.20
C LEU A 175 22.03 2.03 0.02
N VAL A 176 21.17 1.83 -0.98
CA VAL A 176 20.65 0.50 -1.33
C VAL A 176 21.79 -0.41 -1.80
N MET A 177 22.72 0.09 -2.60
CA MET A 177 23.91 -0.66 -3.04
C MET A 177 24.78 -1.09 -1.86
N LEU A 178 25.10 -0.18 -0.94
CA LEU A 178 25.86 -0.50 0.27
C LEU A 178 25.15 -1.53 1.13
N LYS A 179 23.85 -1.34 1.37
CA LYS A 179 23.06 -2.25 2.21
C LYS A 179 22.96 -3.65 1.60
N ALA A 180 22.85 -3.76 0.28
CA ALA A 180 22.81 -5.05 -0.40
C ALA A 180 24.10 -5.85 -0.23
N ASP A 181 25.22 -5.15 -0.03
CA ASP A 181 26.56 -5.70 0.21
C ASP A 181 26.95 -5.79 1.68
N ASN A 182 26.02 -5.49 2.59
CA ASN A 182 26.30 -5.34 4.02
C ASN A 182 27.49 -4.40 4.30
N TYR A 183 27.59 -3.29 3.56
CA TYR A 183 28.59 -2.23 3.75
C TYR A 183 30.05 -2.65 3.52
N GLN A 184 30.31 -3.74 2.77
CA GLN A 184 31.68 -4.21 2.50
C GLN A 184 32.49 -3.30 1.57
N ASP A 185 31.82 -2.47 0.76
CA ASP A 185 32.47 -1.56 -0.20
C ASP A 185 32.92 -0.27 0.48
N LEU A 186 34.14 -0.32 1.02
CA LEU A 186 34.73 0.76 1.80
C LEU A 186 34.90 2.05 1.02
N ALA A 187 35.20 1.97 -0.28
CA ALA A 187 35.34 3.15 -1.13
C ALA A 187 34.02 3.91 -1.25
N LEU A 188 32.91 3.19 -1.43
CA LEU A 188 31.58 3.79 -1.47
C LEU A 188 31.12 4.28 -0.08
N VAL A 189 31.49 3.57 1.00
CA VAL A 189 31.26 4.02 2.38
C VAL A 189 31.95 5.36 2.64
N ASP A 190 33.23 5.48 2.29
CA ASP A 190 34.01 6.71 2.45
C ASP A 190 33.44 7.87 1.63
N HIS A 191 33.07 7.61 0.38
CA HIS A 191 32.46 8.60 -0.50
C HIS A 191 31.15 9.15 0.10
N LEU A 192 30.24 8.26 0.53
CA LEU A 192 28.98 8.67 1.14
C LEU A 192 29.17 9.36 2.49
N ALA A 193 30.09 8.88 3.33
CA ALA A 193 30.42 9.54 4.59
C ALA A 193 30.91 10.97 4.36
N GLY A 194 31.77 11.18 3.35
CA GLY A 194 32.25 12.51 2.96
C GLY A 194 31.11 13.44 2.53
N ILE A 195 30.18 12.94 1.71
CA ILE A 195 29.03 13.72 1.26
C ILE A 195 28.13 14.10 2.44
N PHE A 196 27.82 13.17 3.34
CA PHE A 196 26.97 13.45 4.49
C PHE A 196 27.62 14.40 5.48
N LEU A 197 28.94 14.33 5.68
CA LEU A 197 29.68 15.31 6.48
C LEU A 197 29.61 16.71 5.86
N HIS A 198 29.88 16.82 4.55
CA HIS A 198 29.82 18.11 3.85
C HIS A 198 28.41 18.73 3.91
N LYS A 199 27.36 17.91 3.81
CA LYS A 199 25.96 18.34 3.94
C LYS A 199 25.49 18.54 5.38
N ASN A 200 26.32 18.22 6.38
CA ASN A 200 25.94 18.17 7.80
C ASN A 200 24.66 17.35 8.05
N GLU A 201 24.49 16.25 7.32
CA GLU A 201 23.27 15.44 7.35
C GLU A 201 23.39 14.26 8.33
N TYR A 202 22.57 14.28 9.37
CA TYR A 202 22.47 13.20 10.35
C TYR A 202 21.04 12.65 10.41
N SER A 203 20.87 11.38 10.04
CA SER A 203 19.60 10.67 10.10
C SER A 203 19.82 9.17 10.34
N ASN A 204 18.75 8.44 10.63
CA ASN A 204 18.81 6.98 10.80
C ASN A 204 19.34 6.25 9.55
N LYS A 205 19.28 6.88 8.37
CA LYS A 205 19.83 6.31 7.12
C LYS A 205 21.35 6.47 7.02
N THR A 206 21.91 7.55 7.58
CA THR A 206 23.35 7.87 7.49
C THR A 206 24.15 7.22 8.61
N GLU A 207 23.50 6.88 9.73
CA GLU A 207 24.10 6.20 10.88
C GLU A 207 24.97 4.99 10.52
N PRO A 208 24.47 3.96 9.80
CA PRO A 208 25.30 2.81 9.47
C PRO A 208 26.53 3.19 8.65
N VAL A 209 26.42 4.15 7.73
CA VAL A 209 27.54 4.60 6.89
C VAL A 209 28.66 5.19 7.74
N PHE A 210 28.32 6.06 8.70
CA PHE A 210 29.32 6.63 9.60
C PHE A 210 29.97 5.59 10.52
N LEU A 211 29.17 4.64 11.02
CA LEU A 211 29.69 3.58 11.88
C LEU A 211 30.66 2.66 11.14
N GLU A 212 30.31 2.26 9.91
CA GLU A 212 31.16 1.39 9.09
C GLU A 212 32.42 2.13 8.63
N ALA A 213 32.31 3.40 8.23
CA ALA A 213 33.47 4.24 7.92
C ALA A 213 34.45 4.33 9.11
N LEU A 214 33.90 4.52 10.32
CA LEU A 214 34.69 4.59 11.55
C LEU A 214 35.31 3.23 11.90
N ALA A 215 34.56 2.14 11.76
CA ALA A 215 35.03 0.78 12.02
C ALA A 215 36.14 0.34 11.05
N ALA A 216 36.09 0.81 9.80
CA ALA A 216 37.10 0.56 8.79
C ALA A 216 38.35 1.44 8.91
N GLY A 217 38.37 2.43 9.82
CA GLY A 217 39.48 3.34 9.98
C GLY A 217 39.62 4.36 8.84
N SER A 218 38.51 4.79 8.26
CA SER A 218 38.44 5.81 7.19
C SER A 218 39.29 7.04 7.49
N PRO A 219 39.88 7.71 6.47
CA PRO A 219 40.54 9.02 6.68
C PRO A 219 39.59 10.08 7.27
N LEU A 220 38.27 9.90 7.12
CA LEU A 220 37.25 10.80 7.67
C LEU A 220 36.94 10.54 9.15
N SER A 221 37.47 9.48 9.76
CA SER A 221 37.12 9.02 11.11
C SER A 221 37.16 10.14 12.17
N LYS A 222 38.20 10.99 12.16
CA LYS A 222 38.31 12.13 13.09
C LYS A 222 37.18 13.14 12.90
N ASN A 223 36.87 13.47 11.65
CA ASN A 223 35.80 14.41 11.31
C ASN A 223 34.43 13.84 11.68
N ILE A 224 34.23 12.53 11.47
CA ILE A 224 33.03 11.80 11.88
C ILE A 224 32.82 11.91 13.39
N VAL A 225 33.88 11.68 14.19
CA VAL A 225 33.80 11.79 15.66
C VAL A 225 33.45 13.21 16.10
N VAL A 226 34.12 14.23 15.55
CA VAL A 226 33.85 15.64 15.87
C VAL A 226 32.41 16.03 15.52
N PHE A 227 31.87 15.54 14.41
CA PHE A 227 30.51 15.85 13.97
C PHE A 227 29.43 15.13 14.81
N LEU A 228 29.56 13.82 15.03
CA LEU A 228 28.50 13.01 15.65
C LEU A 228 28.49 13.05 17.17
N LEU A 229 29.67 13.12 17.82
CA LEU A 229 29.76 13.00 19.27
C LEU A 229 28.91 14.06 20.01
N PRO A 230 28.96 15.37 19.67
CA PRO A 230 28.12 16.37 20.32
C PRO A 230 26.62 16.12 20.11
N ILE A 231 26.22 15.63 18.92
CA ILE A 231 24.82 15.34 18.60
C ILE A 231 24.29 14.18 19.46
N LEU A 232 25.07 13.11 19.60
CA LEU A 232 24.69 11.94 20.38
C LEU A 232 24.63 12.25 21.88
N VAL A 233 25.58 13.04 22.39
CA VAL A 233 25.63 13.50 23.78
C VAL A 233 24.45 14.42 24.10
N ALA A 234 24.16 15.40 23.25
CA ALA A 234 23.01 16.30 23.42
C ALA A 234 21.68 15.54 23.46
N LYS A 235 21.55 14.47 22.66
CA LYS A 235 20.38 13.59 22.64
C LYS A 235 20.37 12.55 23.77
N LYS A 236 21.43 12.46 24.59
CA LYS A 236 21.63 11.44 25.64
C LYS A 236 21.36 10.02 25.12
N ARG A 237 21.82 9.74 23.90
CA ARG A 237 21.52 8.48 23.22
C ARG A 237 22.45 7.37 23.70
N LYS A 238 21.89 6.23 24.07
CA LYS A 238 22.60 5.06 24.63
C LYS A 238 22.21 3.73 23.99
N ASP A 239 21.63 3.76 22.80
CA ASP A 239 21.17 2.53 22.12
C ASP A 239 22.34 1.79 21.46
N CYS A 240 22.06 0.63 20.84
CA CYS A 240 23.10 -0.23 20.24
C CYS A 240 23.99 0.53 19.25
N PHE A 241 23.41 1.44 18.46
CA PHE A 241 24.17 2.27 17.53
C PHE A 241 25.13 3.19 18.28
N ALA A 242 24.62 3.98 19.25
CA ALA A 242 25.45 4.93 19.98
C ALA A 242 26.60 4.23 20.73
N ALA A 243 26.32 3.10 21.38
CA ALA A 243 27.34 2.32 22.06
C ALA A 243 28.43 1.80 21.10
N LYS A 244 28.04 1.22 19.94
CA LYS A 244 29.01 0.79 18.91
C LYS A 244 29.82 1.96 18.37
N PHE A 245 29.16 3.10 18.14
CA PHE A 245 29.84 4.32 17.72
C PHE A 245 30.87 4.79 18.76
N PHE A 246 30.50 4.87 20.04
CA PHE A 246 31.41 5.29 21.10
C PHE A 246 32.63 4.37 21.22
N LEU A 247 32.43 3.05 21.19
CA LEU A 247 33.53 2.08 21.21
C LEU A 247 34.49 2.27 20.02
N LYS A 248 33.96 2.43 18.81
CA LYS A 248 34.78 2.66 17.62
C LYS A 248 35.40 4.06 17.58
N ALA A 249 34.81 5.04 18.24
CA ALA A 249 35.33 6.40 18.29
C ALA A 249 36.59 6.51 19.18
N LEU A 250 36.77 5.62 20.16
CA LEU A 250 37.90 5.66 21.10
C LEU A 250 39.27 5.64 20.41
N SER A 251 39.41 4.93 19.27
CA SER A 251 40.67 4.86 18.51
C SER A 251 40.98 6.12 17.70
N HIS A 252 40.00 6.99 17.49
CA HIS A 252 40.12 8.16 16.61
C HIS A 252 39.83 9.50 17.31
N ALA A 253 39.39 9.46 18.57
CA ALA A 253 39.05 10.62 19.37
C ALA A 253 40.28 11.40 19.86
N ALA A 254 40.11 12.71 20.04
CA ALA A 254 41.08 13.55 20.73
C ALA A 254 41.12 13.21 22.24
N PRO A 255 42.20 13.55 22.99
CA PRO A 255 42.33 13.20 24.41
C PRO A 255 41.15 13.65 25.27
N GLU A 256 40.66 14.88 25.07
CA GLU A 256 39.51 15.45 25.80
C GLU A 256 38.20 14.72 25.49
N GLN A 257 38.03 14.30 24.23
CA GLN A 257 36.86 13.53 23.79
C GLN A 257 36.90 12.12 24.35
N LYS A 258 38.10 11.53 24.46
CA LYS A 258 38.29 10.16 24.92
C LYS A 258 37.73 9.94 26.32
N GLU A 259 38.03 10.83 27.27
CA GLU A 259 37.49 10.75 28.64
C GLU A 259 35.94 10.79 28.63
N THR A 260 35.36 11.66 27.80
CA THR A 260 33.90 11.75 27.65
C THR A 260 33.31 10.46 27.07
N ILE A 261 33.94 9.90 26.04
CA ILE A 261 33.49 8.66 25.38
C ILE A 261 33.61 7.47 26.33
N GLU A 262 34.72 7.34 27.07
CA GLU A 262 34.92 6.27 28.05
C GLU A 262 33.86 6.30 29.15
N SER A 263 33.50 7.50 29.63
CA SER A 263 32.39 7.70 30.57
C SER A 263 31.06 7.20 29.96
N LEU A 264 30.72 7.60 28.73
CA LEU A 264 29.47 7.18 28.08
C LEU A 264 29.39 5.67 27.82
N VAL A 265 30.49 5.03 27.42
CA VAL A 265 30.57 3.57 27.25
C VAL A 265 30.36 2.87 28.60
N SER A 266 30.99 3.41 29.65
CA SER A 266 30.86 2.89 31.01
C SER A 266 29.44 2.99 31.54
N GLU A 267 28.77 4.11 31.31
CA GLU A 267 27.35 4.25 31.65
C GLU A 267 26.48 3.21 30.92
N CYS A 268 26.78 2.89 29.65
CA CYS A 268 26.05 1.87 28.90
C CYS A 268 26.25 0.47 29.49
N TYR A 269 27.45 0.17 30.01
CA TYR A 269 27.73 -1.07 30.73
C TYR A 269 26.98 -1.13 32.07
N LEU A 270 27.05 -0.06 32.88
CA LEU A 270 26.37 0.04 34.18
C LEU A 270 24.84 -0.05 34.06
N ASP A 271 24.26 0.48 32.99
CA ASP A 271 22.84 0.33 32.65
C ASP A 271 22.42 -1.14 32.39
N GLN A 272 23.38 -2.08 32.29
CA GLN A 272 23.19 -3.50 31.90
C GLN A 272 22.35 -3.67 30.63
N ARG A 273 22.37 -2.66 29.75
CA ARG A 273 21.39 -2.52 28.68
C ARG A 273 21.49 -3.63 27.62
N PHE A 274 22.71 -4.11 27.40
CA PHE A 274 23.02 -5.04 26.31
C PHE A 274 23.22 -6.48 26.78
N GLN A 275 23.21 -6.74 28.09
CA GLN A 275 23.50 -8.07 28.68
C GLN A 275 22.73 -9.22 28.02
N PHE A 276 21.46 -8.99 27.66
CA PHE A 276 20.61 -10.00 27.02
C PHE A 276 20.38 -9.79 25.52
N SER A 277 20.68 -8.60 24.98
CA SER A 277 20.36 -8.27 23.59
C SER A 277 21.57 -8.36 22.65
N ASP A 278 22.76 -8.01 23.14
CA ASP A 278 24.03 -8.09 22.41
C ASP A 278 25.15 -8.33 23.45
N PRO A 279 25.38 -9.59 23.87
CA PRO A 279 26.37 -9.91 24.91
C PRO A 279 27.78 -9.48 24.54
N ILE A 280 28.15 -9.60 23.26
CA ILE A 280 29.47 -9.19 22.75
C ILE A 280 29.65 -7.69 22.97
N LEU A 281 28.66 -6.87 22.60
CA LEU A 281 28.71 -5.43 22.84
C LEU A 281 28.77 -5.10 24.34
N HIS A 282 28.11 -5.88 25.19
CA HIS A 282 28.16 -5.69 26.64
C HIS A 282 29.57 -5.95 27.18
N ASP A 283 30.20 -7.03 26.74
CA ASP A 283 31.56 -7.41 27.12
C ASP A 283 32.59 -6.38 26.62
N ASP A 284 32.41 -5.85 25.40
CA ASP A 284 33.24 -4.76 24.87
C ASP A 284 33.15 -3.50 25.73
N CYS A 285 31.94 -3.11 26.16
CA CYS A 285 31.77 -1.98 27.08
C CYS A 285 32.37 -2.26 28.46
N GLN A 286 32.27 -3.50 28.95
CA GLN A 286 32.88 -3.93 30.20
C GLN A 286 34.41 -3.81 30.14
N ALA A 287 35.04 -4.20 29.04
CA ALA A 287 36.48 -4.10 28.86
C ALA A 287 36.96 -2.64 28.99
N VAL A 288 36.23 -1.69 28.40
CA VAL A 288 36.51 -0.25 28.54
C VAL A 288 36.34 0.21 30.01
N PHE A 289 35.26 -0.19 30.67
CA PHE A 289 35.03 0.17 32.08
C PHE A 289 36.12 -0.36 33.01
N ASN A 290 36.56 -1.61 32.80
CA ASN A 290 37.59 -2.24 33.62
C ASN A 290 38.95 -1.54 33.49
N ASN A 291 39.24 -0.97 32.32
CA ASN A 291 40.47 -0.23 32.04
C ASN A 291 40.48 1.21 32.58
N LEU A 292 39.37 1.72 33.11
CA LEU A 292 39.32 3.05 33.72
C LEU A 292 40.11 3.12 35.03
N ALA A 293 40.54 4.34 35.38
CA ALA A 293 41.12 4.63 36.69
C ALA A 293 40.09 4.36 37.81
N GLU A 294 40.56 3.85 38.95
CA GLU A 294 39.69 3.41 40.04
C GLU A 294 38.81 4.54 40.61
N ASN A 295 39.36 5.76 40.68
CA ASN A 295 38.62 6.96 41.07
C ASN A 295 37.44 7.26 40.12
N SER A 296 37.60 7.01 38.83
CA SER A 296 36.54 7.23 37.82
C SER A 296 35.47 6.13 37.93
N LYS A 297 35.86 4.87 38.18
CA LYS A 297 34.92 3.77 38.40
C LYS A 297 34.02 4.02 39.60
N VAL A 298 34.59 4.45 40.73
CA VAL A 298 33.82 4.76 41.95
C VAL A 298 32.83 5.89 41.68
N ARG A 299 33.28 7.01 41.09
CA ARG A 299 32.41 8.15 40.73
C ARG A 299 31.24 7.74 39.84
N LEU A 300 31.51 6.94 38.79
CA LEU A 300 30.48 6.48 37.87
C LEU A 300 29.50 5.53 38.55
N THR A 301 30.00 4.60 39.38
CA THR A 301 29.16 3.63 40.10
C THR A 301 28.26 4.31 41.13
N GLU A 302 28.75 5.34 41.83
CA GLU A 302 27.96 6.14 42.78
C GLU A 302 26.84 6.92 42.07
N GLN A 303 27.12 7.54 40.92
CA GLN A 303 26.12 8.23 40.10
C GLN A 303 25.03 7.30 39.55
N PHE A 304 25.34 6.01 39.38
CA PHE A 304 24.48 5.02 38.71
C PHE A 304 23.69 4.10 39.65
N SER A 305 23.81 4.27 40.97
CA SER A 305 23.20 3.37 41.97
C SER A 305 21.71 3.07 41.68
N HIS A 306 21.36 1.78 41.79
CA HIS A 306 20.14 1.08 41.33
C HIS A 306 18.76 1.77 41.52
N GLN A 307 18.65 2.82 42.33
CA GLN A 307 17.42 3.57 42.55
C GLN A 307 16.83 4.17 41.25
N GLN A 308 17.66 4.71 40.34
CA GLN A 308 17.14 5.35 39.12
C GLN A 308 16.47 4.37 38.14
N LEU A 309 16.99 3.15 38.00
CA LEU A 309 16.42 2.13 37.12
C LEU A 309 15.08 1.63 37.66
N GLN A 310 15.00 1.34 38.95
CA GLN A 310 13.76 0.87 39.58
C GLN A 310 12.66 1.94 39.56
N GLU A 311 13.02 3.21 39.80
CA GLU A 311 12.09 4.33 39.66
C GLU A 311 11.57 4.53 38.23
N ARG A 312 12.42 4.32 37.20
CA ARG A 312 12.00 4.36 35.80
C ARG A 312 11.02 3.24 35.48
N TRP A 313 11.31 2.01 35.91
CA TRP A 313 10.43 0.86 35.68
C TRP A 313 9.08 1.01 36.37
N GLN A 314 9.03 1.58 37.58
CA GLN A 314 7.76 1.83 38.27
C GLN A 314 6.88 2.89 37.58
N LYS A 315 7.49 3.87 36.89
CA LYS A 315 6.75 4.92 36.15
C LYS A 315 6.21 4.44 34.80
N VAL A 316 6.76 3.37 34.22
CA VAL A 316 6.39 2.90 32.88
C VAL A 316 5.27 1.86 32.93
N LYS A 317 4.07 2.26 32.50
CA LYS A 317 2.95 1.32 32.30
C LYS A 317 3.16 0.50 31.03
N LEU A 318 3.88 -0.63 31.16
CA LEU A 318 4.35 -1.46 30.04
C LEU A 318 3.24 -2.01 29.12
N PHE A 319 2.07 -2.37 29.66
CA PHE A 319 0.97 -2.96 28.87
C PHE A 319 -0.32 -2.14 28.91
N ARG A 320 -0.76 -1.65 27.75
CA ARG A 320 -2.11 -1.13 27.55
C ARG A 320 -3.07 -2.27 27.20
N ARG A 321 -4.39 -2.00 27.22
CA ARG A 321 -5.43 -3.01 26.92
C ARG A 321 -5.30 -3.61 25.51
N GLY A 322 -4.82 -2.84 24.53
CA GLY A 322 -4.55 -3.33 23.17
C GLY A 322 -3.39 -4.30 23.13
N ASP A 323 -2.30 -3.99 23.83
CA ASP A 323 -1.05 -4.77 23.83
C ASP A 323 -1.25 -6.15 24.46
N LYS A 324 -2.09 -6.24 25.50
CA LYS A 324 -2.47 -7.53 26.09
C LYS A 324 -3.14 -8.45 25.07
N ARG A 325 -3.94 -7.92 24.14
CA ARG A 325 -4.58 -8.71 23.07
C ARG A 325 -3.55 -9.17 22.03
N SER A 326 -2.59 -8.32 21.68
CA SER A 326 -1.49 -8.69 20.78
C SER A 326 -0.62 -9.76 21.41
N LEU A 327 -0.28 -9.63 22.69
CA LEU A 327 0.44 -10.66 23.46
C LEU A 327 -0.35 -11.97 23.49
N SER A 328 -1.67 -11.94 23.69
CA SER A 328 -2.50 -13.16 23.63
C SER A 328 -2.50 -13.81 22.24
N ARG A 329 -2.51 -13.03 21.15
CA ARG A 329 -2.40 -13.57 19.79
C ARG A 329 -1.03 -14.19 19.54
N GLU A 330 0.03 -13.56 20.04
CA GLU A 330 1.38 -14.08 19.86
C GLU A 330 1.59 -15.35 20.69
N LYS A 331 1.05 -15.41 21.92
CA LYS A 331 0.98 -16.65 22.71
C LYS A 331 0.27 -17.79 21.97
N MET A 332 -0.77 -17.49 21.19
CA MET A 332 -1.44 -18.50 20.36
C MET A 332 -0.58 -18.92 19.17
N ARG A 333 0.17 -17.99 18.56
CA ARG A 333 1.07 -18.29 17.42
C ARG A 333 2.30 -19.08 17.83
N SER A 334 2.87 -18.77 19.00
CA SER A 334 4.04 -19.45 19.55
C SER A 334 3.71 -20.77 20.25
N GLY A 335 2.44 -21.22 20.18
CA GLY A 335 2.01 -22.49 20.76
C GLY A 335 1.92 -22.50 22.29
N ILE A 336 2.16 -21.36 22.95
CA ILE A 336 2.02 -21.18 24.41
C ILE A 336 0.54 -21.27 24.83
N SER A 337 -0.41 -21.03 23.91
CA SER A 337 -1.83 -21.31 24.12
C SER A 337 -2.49 -21.94 22.88
N ARG A 338 -3.45 -22.86 23.08
CA ARG A 338 -4.16 -23.58 22.01
C ARG A 338 -5.41 -22.81 21.52
N PRO A 339 -5.71 -22.75 20.21
CA PRO A 339 -6.81 -21.95 19.67
C PRO A 339 -8.17 -22.68 19.64
N LEU A 340 -9.25 -21.91 19.88
CA LEU A 340 -10.68 -22.27 19.78
C LEU A 340 -11.18 -22.62 18.35
N THR A 341 -10.28 -22.83 17.38
CA THR A 341 -10.57 -22.89 15.94
C THR A 341 -11.15 -24.21 15.43
N ARG A 342 -11.23 -25.25 16.26
CA ARG A 342 -11.87 -26.53 15.86
C ARG A 342 -13.38 -26.41 15.61
N ILE A 343 -14.04 -25.36 16.12
CA ILE A 343 -15.49 -25.19 16.01
C ILE A 343 -15.90 -24.48 14.70
N LEU A 344 -15.01 -23.71 14.05
CA LEU A 344 -15.36 -22.92 12.85
C LEU A 344 -15.15 -23.64 11.51
N GLY A 345 -14.34 -24.70 11.47
CA GLY A 345 -13.95 -25.36 10.21
C GLY A 345 -15.11 -26.13 9.54
N GLN A 346 -16.01 -26.72 10.32
CA GLN A 346 -17.13 -27.50 9.79
C GLN A 346 -18.20 -26.60 9.13
N SER A 347 -18.53 -25.44 9.71
CA SER A 347 -19.56 -24.55 9.13
C SER A 347 -19.19 -23.86 7.81
N ILE A 348 -17.90 -23.77 7.45
CA ILE A 348 -17.46 -23.11 6.20
C ILE A 348 -17.57 -24.05 5.00
N ALA A 349 -17.35 -25.35 5.19
CA ALA A 349 -17.51 -26.35 4.13
C ALA A 349 -18.99 -26.50 3.72
N ASP A 350 -19.89 -26.54 4.72
CA ASP A 350 -21.34 -26.65 4.49
C ASP A 350 -21.91 -25.43 3.77
N PHE A 351 -21.38 -24.24 4.05
CA PHE A 351 -21.77 -23.00 3.37
C PHE A 351 -21.34 -22.97 1.90
N TRP A 352 -20.17 -23.54 1.56
CA TRP A 352 -19.68 -23.56 0.17
C TRP A 352 -20.46 -24.51 -0.73
N ASN A 353 -20.85 -25.68 -0.23
CA ASN A 353 -21.69 -26.62 -0.98
C ASN A 353 -23.11 -26.05 -1.20
N SER A 354 -23.68 -25.37 -0.20
CA SER A 354 -25.00 -24.73 -0.33
C SER A 354 -25.00 -23.53 -1.31
N LEU A 355 -23.87 -22.83 -1.45
CA LEU A 355 -23.71 -21.70 -2.38
C LEU A 355 -23.57 -22.16 -3.85
N LEU A 356 -22.93 -23.31 -4.09
CA LEU A 356 -22.84 -23.93 -5.42
C LEU A 356 -24.20 -24.43 -5.92
N GLU A 357 -25.03 -24.99 -5.04
CA GLU A 357 -26.39 -25.41 -5.36
C GLU A 357 -27.34 -24.23 -5.67
N GLY A 358 -27.16 -23.09 -4.99
CA GLY A 358 -27.93 -21.86 -5.24
C GLY A 358 -27.65 -21.22 -6.61
N SER A 359 -26.44 -21.40 -7.16
CA SER A 359 -26.02 -20.82 -8.44
C SER A 359 -26.74 -21.44 -9.65
N ARG A 360 -27.18 -22.70 -9.56
CA ARG A 360 -27.95 -23.39 -10.60
C ARG A 360 -29.31 -22.73 -10.85
N LYS A 361 -30.02 -22.30 -9.79
CA LYS A 361 -31.35 -21.67 -9.90
C LYS A 361 -31.34 -20.24 -10.46
N ILE A 362 -30.23 -19.51 -10.30
CA ILE A 362 -30.11 -18.13 -10.80
C ILE A 362 -29.81 -18.14 -12.31
N VAL A 363 -29.00 -19.09 -12.78
CA VAL A 363 -28.72 -19.26 -14.21
C VAL A 363 -29.98 -19.67 -14.98
N PHE A 364 -30.80 -20.59 -14.46
CA PHE A 364 -32.06 -20.98 -15.11
C PHE A 364 -33.10 -19.84 -15.16
N LYS A 365 -33.19 -19.00 -14.13
CA LYS A 365 -34.13 -17.85 -14.13
C LYS A 365 -33.76 -16.72 -15.11
N ILE A 366 -32.47 -16.58 -15.44
CA ILE A 366 -32.02 -15.62 -16.46
C ILE A 366 -32.36 -16.15 -17.87
N PHE A 367 -32.34 -17.47 -18.06
CA PHE A 367 -32.74 -18.12 -19.32
C PHE A 367 -34.27 -18.14 -19.52
N GLU A 368 -35.08 -18.40 -18.49
CA GLU A 368 -36.55 -18.31 -18.57
C GLU A 368 -37.08 -16.91 -18.93
N GLY A 369 -36.29 -15.86 -18.66
CA GLY A 369 -36.60 -14.48 -19.06
C GLY A 369 -36.32 -14.16 -20.54
N LEU A 370 -35.47 -14.94 -21.20
CA LEU A 370 -35.09 -14.75 -22.61
C LEU A 370 -36.08 -15.42 -23.58
N ASP A 371 -36.79 -16.47 -23.14
CA ASP A 371 -37.80 -17.15 -23.96
C ASP A 371 -39.02 -16.26 -24.27
N LYS A 372 -39.29 -15.26 -23.43
CA LYS A 372 -40.38 -14.29 -23.65
C LYS A 372 -40.04 -13.19 -24.66
N VAL A 373 -38.78 -13.12 -25.13
CA VAL A 373 -38.34 -12.14 -26.14
C VAL A 373 -38.57 -12.65 -27.57
N GLY A 374 -38.84 -13.95 -27.75
CA GLY A 374 -39.15 -14.55 -29.05
C GLY A 374 -40.47 -14.06 -29.69
N ALA A 375 -41.47 -13.71 -28.88
CA ALA A 375 -42.82 -13.35 -29.34
C ALA A 375 -43.02 -11.87 -29.71
N ILE A 376 -41.96 -11.06 -29.67
CA ILE A 376 -42.05 -9.62 -29.91
C ILE A 376 -41.70 -9.32 -31.38
N SER A 377 -42.43 -8.41 -32.03
CA SER A 377 -42.23 -8.06 -33.44
C SER A 377 -40.81 -7.55 -33.72
N THR A 378 -40.30 -7.84 -34.92
CA THR A 378 -38.96 -7.47 -35.40
C THR A 378 -38.55 -6.00 -35.20
N PRO A 379 -39.42 -4.97 -35.36
CA PRO A 379 -39.05 -3.59 -35.05
C PRO A 379 -38.83 -3.35 -33.54
N MET A 380 -39.57 -4.04 -32.67
CA MET A 380 -39.43 -3.93 -31.23
C MET A 380 -38.18 -4.67 -30.70
N LYS A 381 -37.76 -5.75 -31.38
CA LYS A 381 -36.48 -6.45 -31.13
C LYS A 381 -35.29 -5.56 -31.49
N LEU A 382 -35.36 -4.80 -32.58
CA LEU A 382 -34.36 -3.79 -32.94
C LEU A 382 -34.32 -2.65 -31.93
N ILE A 383 -35.48 -2.18 -31.44
CA ILE A 383 -35.54 -1.17 -30.36
C ILE A 383 -35.00 -1.73 -29.03
N ALA A 384 -35.22 -3.01 -28.73
CA ALA A 384 -34.65 -3.67 -27.54
C ALA A 384 -33.13 -3.91 -27.67
N PHE A 385 -32.63 -4.20 -28.86
CA PHE A 385 -31.19 -4.33 -29.14
C PHE A 385 -30.50 -2.97 -29.16
N LEU A 386 -31.14 -1.93 -29.70
CA LEU A 386 -30.68 -0.55 -29.66
C LEU A 386 -30.80 0.06 -28.26
N SER A 387 -31.74 -0.40 -27.43
CA SER A 387 -31.84 0.02 -26.02
C SER A 387 -30.89 -0.73 -25.11
N LEU A 388 -30.55 -2.00 -25.39
CA LEU A 388 -29.52 -2.75 -24.66
C LEU A 388 -28.10 -2.36 -25.09
N GLY A 389 -27.89 -2.17 -26.40
CA GLY A 389 -26.69 -1.55 -26.96
C GLY A 389 -26.56 -0.08 -26.53
N GLY A 390 -27.68 0.64 -26.47
CA GLY A 390 -27.81 1.98 -25.92
C GLY A 390 -27.58 2.02 -24.40
N LEU A 391 -27.97 1.01 -23.62
CA LEU A 391 -27.70 0.88 -22.19
C LEU A 391 -26.26 0.45 -21.89
N LEU A 392 -25.61 -0.28 -22.81
CA LEU A 392 -24.19 -0.61 -22.72
C LEU A 392 -23.31 0.56 -23.14
N VAL A 393 -23.71 1.33 -24.16
CA VAL A 393 -23.06 2.58 -24.56
C VAL A 393 -23.34 3.67 -23.52
N TRP A 394 -24.56 3.82 -23.02
CA TRP A 394 -24.89 4.70 -21.89
C TRP A 394 -24.22 4.21 -20.61
N GLY A 395 -24.09 2.91 -20.35
CA GLY A 395 -23.32 2.36 -19.23
C GLY A 395 -21.82 2.65 -19.33
N LEU A 396 -21.26 2.70 -20.53
CA LEU A 396 -19.87 3.09 -20.82
C LEU A 396 -19.65 4.61 -20.80
N PHE A 397 -20.64 5.42 -21.18
CA PHE A 397 -20.59 6.90 -21.09
C PHE A 397 -21.02 7.45 -19.70
N SER A 398 -21.75 6.70 -18.88
CA SER A 398 -22.13 7.08 -17.50
C SER A 398 -21.02 6.86 -16.47
N LEU A 399 -19.98 6.13 -16.85
CA LEU A 399 -18.79 5.97 -15.99
C LEU A 399 -17.85 7.18 -16.04
N ASP A 400 -18.22 8.24 -16.78
CA ASP A 400 -17.53 9.54 -16.76
C ASP A 400 -18.47 10.76 -16.71
N GLY A 401 -19.71 10.59 -16.24
CA GLY A 401 -20.69 11.68 -16.11
C GLY A 401 -21.51 11.59 -14.83
N GLY A 402 -21.35 12.56 -13.95
CA GLY A 402 -21.94 12.58 -12.61
C GLY A 402 -23.47 12.47 -12.56
N PHE A 403 -23.92 11.89 -11.45
CA PHE A 403 -25.16 12.15 -10.73
C PHE A 403 -26.25 12.98 -11.46
N SER A 404 -27.35 12.32 -11.81
CA SER A 404 -28.68 12.82 -11.46
C SER A 404 -29.71 11.71 -11.55
N GLN A 405 -30.10 11.18 -10.40
CA GLN A 405 -31.46 10.68 -10.24
C GLN A 405 -32.11 11.48 -9.12
N ARG A 406 -32.94 12.43 -9.59
CA ARG A 406 -34.10 12.98 -8.93
C ARG A 406 -34.83 11.80 -8.26
N SER A 407 -34.68 11.68 -6.95
CA SER A 407 -35.48 10.78 -6.15
C SER A 407 -36.72 11.55 -5.73
N GLU A 408 -37.87 11.00 -6.10
CA GLU A 408 -39.19 11.42 -5.65
C GLU A 408 -39.21 11.49 -4.11
N GLU A 409 -39.58 12.66 -3.60
CA GLU A 409 -39.91 12.88 -2.20
C GLU A 409 -41.30 12.35 -1.89
N LYS A 410 -41.39 11.52 -0.84
CA LYS A 410 -42.56 11.37 0.04
C LYS A 410 -42.06 10.87 1.41
N PRO A 411 -42.71 11.25 2.52
CA PRO A 411 -42.47 12.53 3.20
C PRO A 411 -41.60 12.40 4.45
N GLN A 412 -40.84 13.45 4.74
CA GLN A 412 -40.21 13.68 6.04
C GLN A 412 -41.29 13.87 7.11
N GLN A 413 -41.16 13.13 8.21
CA GLN A 413 -41.82 13.50 9.47
C GLN A 413 -41.28 14.86 9.91
N SER A 414 -42.21 15.78 10.15
CA SER A 414 -42.03 17.18 10.51
C SER A 414 -41.12 17.35 11.72
N ILE A 415 -40.20 18.31 11.60
CA ILE A 415 -39.50 18.93 12.73
C ILE A 415 -40.37 20.11 13.17
N PRO A 416 -40.64 20.31 14.48
CA PRO A 416 -41.28 21.52 14.96
C PRO A 416 -40.45 22.75 14.58
N GLU A 417 -41.09 23.67 13.87
CA GLU A 417 -40.54 24.96 13.50
C GLU A 417 -40.33 25.80 14.77
N VAL A 418 -39.08 26.07 15.13
CA VAL A 418 -38.73 27.10 16.12
C VAL A 418 -38.06 28.26 15.38
N ARG A 419 -38.70 29.41 15.50
CA ARG A 419 -38.47 30.67 14.80
C ARG A 419 -37.02 31.15 14.96
N THR A 420 -36.37 31.45 13.83
CA THR A 420 -35.02 32.04 13.75
C THR A 420 -35.02 33.56 13.88
N GLY A 421 -34.07 34.09 14.65
CA GLY A 421 -33.48 35.42 14.43
C GLY A 421 -32.17 35.30 13.63
N PRO A 422 -31.80 36.30 12.80
CA PRO A 422 -30.68 36.20 11.86
C PRO A 422 -29.31 36.29 12.56
N GLY A 423 -28.38 35.40 12.20
CA GLY A 423 -26.95 35.48 12.57
C GLY A 423 -26.43 34.51 13.63
N SER A 424 -27.24 33.58 14.16
CA SER A 424 -26.80 32.65 15.21
C SER A 424 -26.05 31.43 14.68
N GLN A 425 -24.85 31.16 15.22
CA GLN A 425 -24.13 29.90 15.00
C GLN A 425 -24.84 28.77 15.73
N ILE A 426 -25.20 27.70 15.01
CA ILE A 426 -25.85 26.53 15.62
C ILE A 426 -24.79 25.47 15.90
N HIS A 427 -24.67 25.03 17.14
CA HIS A 427 -23.76 23.97 17.55
C HIS A 427 -24.45 22.60 17.48
N THR A 428 -23.75 21.57 17.02
CA THR A 428 -24.22 20.18 17.02
C THR A 428 -23.13 19.24 17.50
N ILE A 429 -23.50 18.13 18.12
CA ILE A 429 -22.56 17.16 18.68
C ILE A 429 -22.36 16.03 17.67
N GLN A 430 -21.14 15.85 17.17
CA GLN A 430 -20.77 14.70 16.34
C GLN A 430 -20.21 13.58 17.21
N ILE A 431 -20.89 12.43 17.20
CA ILE A 431 -20.54 11.28 18.04
C ILE A 431 -19.61 10.31 17.30
N ALA A 432 -19.83 10.13 15.99
CA ALA A 432 -19.05 9.20 15.18
C ALA A 432 -19.07 9.58 13.69
N ALA A 433 -18.06 9.11 12.95
CA ALA A 433 -18.04 9.12 11.49
C ALA A 433 -17.58 7.74 11.00
N VAL A 434 -18.42 7.05 10.22
CA VAL A 434 -18.15 5.70 9.73
C VAL A 434 -18.26 5.62 8.21
N THR A 435 -17.60 4.65 7.59
CA THR A 435 -17.52 4.54 6.12
C THR A 435 -18.60 3.64 5.51
N LYS A 436 -19.36 2.90 6.33
CA LYS A 436 -20.43 1.99 5.89
C LYS A 436 -21.78 2.38 6.49
N LYS A 437 -22.83 2.46 5.67
CA LYS A 437 -24.21 2.78 6.09
C LYS A 437 -24.72 1.88 7.21
N ARG A 438 -24.55 0.55 7.07
CA ARG A 438 -24.97 -0.45 8.07
C ARG A 438 -24.36 -0.21 9.46
N GLN A 439 -23.12 0.29 9.52
CA GLN A 439 -22.48 0.62 10.80
C GLN A 439 -23.11 1.87 11.43
N ALA A 440 -23.47 2.87 10.61
CA ALA A 440 -24.16 4.06 11.10
C ALA A 440 -25.55 3.70 11.65
N ASP A 441 -26.30 2.87 10.94
CA ASP A 441 -27.64 2.43 11.36
C ASP A 441 -27.59 1.62 12.68
N SER A 442 -26.56 0.79 12.87
CA SER A 442 -26.32 0.07 14.13
C SER A 442 -26.00 0.99 15.31
N ILE A 443 -25.29 2.10 15.07
CA ILE A 443 -24.99 3.08 16.12
C ILE A 443 -26.24 3.90 16.46
N VAL A 444 -27.00 4.35 15.45
CA VAL A 444 -28.24 5.11 15.67
C VAL A 444 -29.28 4.28 16.42
N SER A 445 -29.46 3.01 16.07
CA SER A 445 -30.38 2.11 16.78
C SER A 445 -30.00 1.92 18.25
N LYS A 446 -28.70 1.82 18.58
CA LYS A 446 -28.22 1.79 19.98
C LYS A 446 -28.49 3.09 20.72
N LEU A 447 -28.28 4.25 20.08
CA LEU A 447 -28.55 5.55 20.68
C LEU A 447 -30.05 5.75 20.95
N LYS A 448 -30.91 5.38 20.00
CA LYS A 448 -32.37 5.40 20.17
C LYS A 448 -32.85 4.44 21.28
N LYS A 449 -32.26 3.24 21.37
CA LYS A 449 -32.55 2.28 22.46
C LYS A 449 -32.21 2.85 23.83
N ASN A 450 -31.19 3.71 23.91
CA ASN A 450 -30.79 4.42 25.13
C ASN A 450 -31.53 5.76 25.32
N LYS A 451 -32.69 5.95 24.68
CA LYS A 451 -33.55 7.15 24.76
C LYS A 451 -32.86 8.46 24.37
N VAL A 452 -31.84 8.42 23.51
CA VAL A 452 -31.20 9.63 22.98
C VAL A 452 -32.00 10.14 21.77
N GLU A 453 -32.66 11.28 21.94
CA GLU A 453 -33.49 11.94 20.93
C GLU A 453 -32.66 12.85 20.00
N ALA A 454 -33.24 13.26 18.86
CA ALA A 454 -32.59 14.15 17.88
C ALA A 454 -31.26 13.65 17.27
N VAL A 455 -31.10 12.34 17.12
CA VAL A 455 -29.98 11.72 16.38
C VAL A 455 -30.26 11.70 14.88
N TYR A 456 -29.34 12.22 14.07
CA TYR A 456 -29.43 12.21 12.61
C TYR A 456 -28.10 11.84 11.95
N VAL A 457 -28.16 11.37 10.70
CA VAL A 457 -26.99 10.94 9.93
C VAL A 457 -26.81 11.83 8.72
N LEU A 458 -25.61 12.38 8.55
CA LEU A 458 -25.20 13.13 7.37
C LEU A 458 -24.28 12.29 6.50
N LYS A 459 -24.65 12.15 5.23
CA LYS A 459 -23.81 11.53 4.20
C LYS A 459 -22.95 12.62 3.56
N THR A 460 -21.62 12.53 3.71
CA THR A 460 -20.68 13.49 3.10
C THR A 460 -19.63 12.75 2.27
N GLN A 461 -19.24 13.28 1.11
CA GLN A 461 -18.22 12.69 0.27
C GLN A 461 -16.82 12.78 0.93
N ARG A 462 -16.00 11.74 0.74
CA ARG A 462 -14.63 11.69 1.26
C ARG A 462 -13.63 12.08 0.17
N ILE A 463 -12.55 12.76 0.57
CA ILE A 463 -11.47 13.19 -0.33
C ILE A 463 -10.82 12.00 -1.05
N SER A 464 -10.64 10.87 -0.37
CA SER A 464 -10.10 9.62 -0.94
C SER A 464 -11.14 8.73 -1.64
N GLY A 465 -12.28 9.29 -2.05
CA GLY A 465 -13.39 8.57 -2.66
C GLY A 465 -14.27 7.80 -1.65
N GLY A 466 -15.56 7.66 -1.96
CA GLY A 466 -16.60 7.07 -1.08
C GLY A 466 -17.29 8.09 -0.17
N TYR A 467 -18.09 7.60 0.80
CA TYR A 467 -18.89 8.44 1.71
C TYR A 467 -18.56 8.21 3.18
N TRP A 468 -18.55 9.31 3.94
CA TRP A 468 -18.69 9.31 5.38
C TRP A 468 -20.16 9.38 5.76
N TYR A 469 -20.55 8.54 6.72
CA TYR A 469 -21.81 8.62 7.44
C TYR A 469 -21.51 9.20 8.82
N LYS A 470 -21.72 10.50 8.97
CA LYS A 470 -21.47 11.26 10.20
C LYS A 470 -22.73 11.26 11.05
N ILE A 471 -22.62 10.78 12.28
CA ILE A 471 -23.73 10.67 13.22
C ILE A 471 -23.67 11.87 14.15
N ARG A 472 -24.72 12.68 14.13
CA ARG A 472 -24.82 13.92 14.88
C ARG A 472 -26.05 13.92 15.78
N LEU A 473 -25.97 14.74 16.81
CA LEU A 473 -26.95 14.84 17.88
C LEU A 473 -27.30 16.30 18.15
N GLY A 474 -28.59 16.60 18.03
CA GLY A 474 -29.17 17.89 18.38
C GLY A 474 -28.66 19.08 17.55
N LYS A 475 -29.29 20.22 17.79
CA LYS A 475 -28.90 21.54 17.29
C LYS A 475 -29.11 22.51 18.47
N PHE A 476 -28.05 23.17 18.90
CA PHE A 476 -28.01 23.99 20.11
C PHE A 476 -27.57 25.40 19.74
N PHE A 477 -28.14 26.41 20.40
CA PHE A 477 -27.78 27.81 20.12
C PHE A 477 -26.48 28.23 20.81
N THR A 478 -26.08 27.53 21.87
CA THR A 478 -24.83 27.80 22.58
C THR A 478 -23.95 26.56 22.62
N LYS A 479 -22.63 26.78 22.54
CA LYS A 479 -21.64 25.71 22.70
C LYS A 479 -21.73 25.05 24.08
N SER A 480 -22.02 25.83 25.11
CA SER A 480 -22.13 25.36 26.50
C SER A 480 -23.24 24.32 26.67
N GLU A 481 -24.41 24.58 26.08
CA GLU A 481 -25.55 23.65 26.12
C GLU A 481 -25.24 22.32 25.41
N ALA A 482 -24.63 22.39 24.22
CA ALA A 482 -24.15 21.20 23.51
C ALA A 482 -23.12 20.41 24.33
N GLU A 483 -22.24 21.11 25.05
CA GLU A 483 -21.20 20.48 25.86
C GLU A 483 -21.75 19.83 27.13
N GLN A 484 -22.69 20.47 27.83
CA GLN A 484 -23.34 19.89 29.00
C GLN A 484 -24.08 18.59 28.65
N LEU A 485 -24.80 18.57 27.53
CA LEU A 485 -25.49 17.37 27.06
C LEU A 485 -24.50 16.27 26.66
N ALA A 486 -23.41 16.62 25.98
CA ALA A 486 -22.38 15.65 25.60
C ALA A 486 -21.65 15.04 26.81
N ARG A 487 -21.36 15.86 27.84
CA ARG A 487 -20.76 15.42 29.11
C ARG A 487 -21.67 14.42 29.84
N ARG A 488 -22.97 14.72 29.96
CA ARG A 488 -23.94 13.78 30.55
C ARG A 488 -23.97 12.44 29.81
N LEU A 489 -23.92 12.44 28.48
CA LEU A 489 -23.90 11.21 27.68
C LEU A 489 -22.59 10.42 27.82
N MET A 490 -21.47 11.10 28.05
CA MET A 490 -20.16 10.48 28.33
C MET A 490 -20.12 9.86 29.74
N GLU A 491 -20.60 10.59 30.75
CA GLU A 491 -20.68 10.15 32.15
C GLU A 491 -21.56 8.90 32.29
N ASN A 492 -22.71 8.90 31.61
CA ASN A 492 -23.62 7.76 31.54
C ASN A 492 -23.11 6.62 30.63
N LYS A 493 -21.88 6.73 30.08
CA LYS A 493 -21.23 5.74 29.20
C LYS A 493 -22.05 5.37 27.94
N ILE A 494 -22.97 6.25 27.52
CA ILE A 494 -23.81 6.08 26.33
C ILE A 494 -23.00 6.34 25.06
N ILE A 495 -22.11 7.34 25.10
CA ILE A 495 -21.15 7.65 24.03
C ILE A 495 -19.71 7.53 24.55
N LYS A 496 -18.74 7.34 23.64
CA LYS A 496 -17.31 7.17 23.99
C LYS A 496 -16.45 8.39 23.74
N ASN A 497 -16.88 9.24 22.82
CA ASN A 497 -16.22 10.49 22.46
C ASN A 497 -17.23 11.40 21.74
N TYR A 498 -16.96 12.70 21.70
CA TYR A 498 -17.78 13.66 20.97
C TYR A 498 -16.94 14.84 20.45
N PHE A 499 -17.45 15.50 19.40
CA PHE A 499 -16.92 16.76 18.89
C PHE A 499 -18.07 17.75 18.71
N ILE A 500 -17.93 18.99 19.15
CA ILE A 500 -18.93 20.03 18.91
C ILE A 500 -18.56 20.77 17.62
N ILE A 501 -19.54 20.90 16.72
CA ILE A 501 -19.39 21.55 15.42
C ILE A 501 -20.30 22.77 15.38
N ALA A 502 -19.75 23.94 15.10
CA ALA A 502 -20.54 25.13 14.77
C ALA A 502 -20.98 25.08 13.29
N LEU A 503 -22.26 25.31 13.04
CA LEU A 503 -22.88 25.39 11.72
C LEU A 503 -23.32 26.83 11.51
N ASN A 504 -22.78 27.48 10.48
CA ASN A 504 -23.26 28.78 10.04
C ASN A 504 -24.48 28.57 9.15
N VAL A 505 -25.61 29.18 9.51
CA VAL A 505 -26.82 29.16 8.67
C VAL A 505 -26.73 30.34 7.70
N PRO A 506 -26.59 30.12 6.37
CA PRO A 506 -26.59 31.23 5.42
C PRO A 506 -28.00 31.84 5.32
N ALA A 507 -28.09 33.17 5.31
CA ALA A 507 -29.34 33.91 5.17
C ALA A 507 -30.04 33.54 3.85
N SER A 508 -31.29 33.09 3.93
CA SER A 508 -32.11 32.80 2.74
C SER A 508 -32.39 34.08 1.96
N LYS A 509 -32.04 34.12 0.67
CA LYS A 509 -32.41 35.20 -0.25
C LYS A 509 -33.94 35.25 -0.37
N THR A 510 -34.55 36.30 0.15
CA THR A 510 -35.93 36.70 -0.16
C THR A 510 -36.00 37.15 -1.62
N LYS A 511 -36.74 36.40 -2.45
CA LYS A 511 -37.23 36.91 -3.74
C LYS A 511 -38.41 37.83 -3.44
N THR A 512 -38.20 39.13 -3.59
CA THR A 512 -39.27 40.11 -3.81
C THR A 512 -39.75 39.98 -5.25
N GLY A 513 -41.01 39.56 -5.42
CA GLY A 513 -41.76 39.67 -6.67
C GLY A 513 -42.99 40.51 -6.39
N LYS A 514 -43.05 41.69 -7.01
CA LYS A 514 -44.29 42.39 -7.31
C LYS A 514 -45.09 41.61 -8.35
#